data_AF-A0A944U1R2-F1
#
_entry.id   AF-A0A944U1R2-F1
#
_cell.length_a   1.000
_cell.length_b   1.000
_cell.length_c   1.000
_cell.angle_alpha   90.00
_cell.angle_beta   90.00
_cell.angle_gamma   90.00
#
_symmetry.space_group_name_H-M   'P 1'
#
loop_
_entity.id
_entity.type
_entity.pdbx_description
1 polymer ?
#
loop_
_entity_poly.entity_id
_entity_poly.type
_entity_poly.pdbx_seq_one_letter_code
_entity_poly.pdbx_strand_id
1 'polypeptide(L)'
;MPNAQESATKPPVRPPNKPVAKDMLLLKNSDQISGTLQSFHYPGVAVWQRSDIDQPIEFKSEAVDEILLGDRPKRLNIQPERVTIRLNNGDTITGNWKSLGPEHLTLNTTFAGELQIPRNRWQWASFRHSDASYLFEGPTGEEGWTVGEVNIGKLDGGQWAYRNGAFYALKAASIAKLIGMPDRMRMEFDIEWKGSLNLAVALYTDYLQPVSLADKDSEPDFGGFYSLQLTSYAVNVLMVKKKEPLQYLGMTQTPVFRQATKAHIDVRTNKANNSISLLVNGKLVKRWIDQGGFAGEGSGIRLVHQGQGALRFSNLKMREWDGRFESPPTNRPQATLDLLTRRNGDKLVGSVVGSMEDRIQFKIGETITEISFDQIEKIEIGGLPNANRPVFDGEVDATLVGGGNLRFRVDTIDGNQIKASSEIYGPVNMQLPMFERLDFQRVAPAETP
;
A
#
# COMPACT_ATOMS: atom_id res chain seq x y z
N MET A 1 -70.78 -10.37 -8.34
CA MET A 1 -69.47 -10.86 -7.86
C MET A 1 -68.43 -9.80 -8.22
N PRO A 2 -67.81 -9.11 -7.25
CA PRO A 2 -66.69 -8.22 -7.52
C PRO A 2 -65.36 -8.97 -7.40
N ASN A 3 -64.46 -8.66 -8.34
CA ASN A 3 -63.08 -9.14 -8.41
C ASN A 3 -62.30 -8.80 -7.13
N ALA A 4 -61.68 -9.80 -6.51
CA ALA A 4 -60.66 -9.60 -5.50
C ALA A 4 -59.37 -9.11 -6.19
N GLN A 5 -59.02 -7.85 -6.00
CA GLN A 5 -57.68 -7.34 -6.28
C GLN A 5 -56.74 -7.80 -5.17
N GLU A 6 -55.83 -8.69 -5.52
CA GLU A 6 -54.71 -9.11 -4.68
C GLU A 6 -53.77 -7.91 -4.46
N SER A 7 -53.72 -7.41 -3.23
CA SER A 7 -52.76 -6.37 -2.85
C SER A 7 -51.37 -6.99 -2.73
N ALA A 8 -50.51 -6.79 -3.73
CA ALA A 8 -49.11 -7.13 -3.63
C ALA A 8 -48.44 -6.20 -2.60
N THR A 9 -48.24 -6.69 -1.38
CA THR A 9 -47.45 -6.02 -0.35
C THR A 9 -45.98 -5.95 -0.82
N LYS A 10 -45.44 -4.73 -0.96
CA LYS A 10 -44.02 -4.49 -1.20
C LYS A 10 -43.18 -5.24 -0.15
N PRO A 11 -42.09 -5.94 -0.54
CA PRO A 11 -41.20 -6.56 0.43
C PRO A 11 -40.61 -5.48 1.36
N PRO A 12 -40.35 -5.82 2.64
CA PRO A 12 -39.82 -4.87 3.60
C PRO A 12 -38.49 -4.30 3.11
N VAL A 13 -38.35 -2.98 3.22
CA VAL A 13 -37.10 -2.27 2.92
C VAL A 13 -36.01 -2.85 3.81
N ARG A 14 -35.02 -3.50 3.18
CA ARG A 14 -33.85 -4.05 3.87
C ARG A 14 -33.16 -2.87 4.55
N PRO A 15 -32.90 -2.91 5.88
CA PRO A 15 -32.06 -1.89 6.49
C PRO A 15 -30.72 -1.84 5.75
N PRO A 16 -30.08 -0.66 5.63
CA PRO A 16 -28.80 -0.57 4.96
C PRO A 16 -27.80 -1.44 5.73
N ASN A 17 -27.54 -2.63 5.20
CA ASN A 17 -26.39 -3.42 5.60
C ASN A 17 -25.19 -2.56 5.22
N LYS A 18 -24.54 -1.93 6.22
CA LYS A 18 -23.15 -1.52 6.03
C LYS A 18 -22.40 -2.79 5.64
N PRO A 19 -21.87 -2.90 4.41
CA PRO A 19 -21.10 -4.08 4.05
C PRO A 19 -19.84 -4.03 4.91
N VAL A 20 -19.75 -4.90 5.91
CA VAL A 20 -18.42 -5.32 6.36
C VAL A 20 -17.87 -6.07 5.16
N ALA A 21 -16.82 -5.55 4.52
CA ALA A 21 -16.20 -6.26 3.42
C ALA A 21 -15.80 -7.65 3.93
N LYS A 22 -16.28 -8.69 3.24
CA LYS A 22 -16.00 -10.09 3.60
C LYS A 22 -14.55 -10.41 3.28
N ASP A 23 -13.96 -11.33 4.02
CA ASP A 23 -12.64 -11.87 3.72
C ASP A 23 -12.69 -12.70 2.43
N MET A 24 -11.51 -12.92 1.82
CA MET A 24 -11.32 -13.86 0.73
C MET A 24 -10.17 -14.82 1.05
N LEU A 25 -10.44 -16.10 0.88
CA LEU A 25 -9.47 -17.19 0.95
C LEU A 25 -9.09 -17.61 -0.47
N LEU A 26 -7.80 -17.58 -0.78
CA LEU A 26 -7.24 -18.20 -1.98
C LEU A 26 -6.54 -19.50 -1.59
N LEU A 27 -6.91 -20.59 -2.25
CA LEU A 27 -6.26 -21.88 -2.08
C LEU A 27 -5.15 -22.07 -3.14
N LYS A 28 -4.19 -22.95 -2.84
CA LYS A 28 -3.06 -23.26 -3.75
C LYS A 28 -3.49 -23.86 -5.09
N ASN A 29 -4.70 -24.44 -5.15
CA ASN A 29 -5.33 -24.92 -6.39
C ASN A 29 -6.02 -23.79 -7.18
N SER A 30 -5.86 -22.53 -6.77
CA SER A 30 -6.46 -21.32 -7.34
C SER A 30 -7.96 -21.12 -7.07
N ASP A 31 -8.58 -21.96 -6.24
CA ASP A 31 -9.96 -21.73 -5.81
C ASP A 31 -10.04 -20.50 -4.89
N GLN A 32 -11.10 -19.70 -5.06
CA GLN A 32 -11.37 -18.52 -4.25
C GLN A 32 -12.68 -18.67 -3.49
N ILE A 33 -12.64 -18.47 -2.18
CA ILE A 33 -13.80 -18.57 -1.30
C ILE A 33 -13.97 -17.26 -0.54
N SER A 34 -15.09 -16.57 -0.76
CA SER A 34 -15.47 -15.41 0.07
C SER A 34 -16.16 -15.88 1.36
N GLY A 35 -15.90 -15.20 2.47
CA GLY A 35 -16.53 -15.49 3.76
C GLY A 35 -15.89 -14.71 4.89
N THR A 36 -15.74 -15.34 6.04
CA THR A 36 -15.08 -14.74 7.21
C THR A 36 -14.13 -15.75 7.82
N LEU A 37 -12.88 -15.34 8.04
CA LEU A 37 -11.92 -16.12 8.80
C LEU A 37 -12.39 -16.24 10.26
N GLN A 38 -12.63 -17.45 10.74
CA GLN A 38 -12.96 -17.70 12.15
C GLN A 38 -11.70 -17.97 12.95
N SER A 39 -10.87 -18.89 12.45
CA SER A 39 -9.56 -19.19 13.03
C SER A 39 -8.61 -19.78 12.00
N PHE A 40 -7.32 -19.77 12.33
CA PHE A 40 -6.27 -20.40 11.55
C PHE A 40 -5.25 -21.03 12.51
N HIS A 41 -4.84 -22.26 12.26
CA HIS A 41 -3.81 -22.96 13.04
C HIS A 41 -2.80 -23.58 12.08
N TYR A 42 -1.51 -23.37 12.32
CA TYR A 42 -0.46 -23.99 11.52
C TYR A 42 0.54 -24.78 12.40
N PRO A 43 0.76 -26.08 12.11
CA PRO A 43 0.00 -26.91 11.18
C PRO A 43 -1.42 -27.17 11.73
N GLY A 44 -2.37 -27.45 10.84
CA GLY A 44 -3.75 -27.71 11.23
C GLY A 44 -4.76 -27.28 10.18
N VAL A 45 -5.72 -26.45 10.59
CA VAL A 45 -6.83 -26.02 9.74
C VAL A 45 -7.06 -24.52 9.78
N ALA A 46 -7.52 -24.00 8.65
CA ALA A 46 -8.20 -22.72 8.54
C ALA A 46 -9.71 -22.96 8.60
N VAL A 47 -10.38 -22.32 9.55
CA VAL A 47 -11.84 -22.44 9.74
C VAL A 47 -12.51 -21.22 9.12
N TRP A 48 -13.41 -21.48 8.18
CA TRP A 48 -14.00 -20.44 7.33
C TRP A 48 -15.52 -20.47 7.39
N GLN A 49 -16.13 -19.34 7.75
CA GLN A 49 -17.59 -19.21 7.79
C GLN A 49 -18.12 -18.55 6.52
N ARG A 50 -19.16 -19.16 5.95
CA ARG A 50 -19.96 -18.58 4.86
C ARG A 50 -21.37 -18.26 5.35
N SER A 51 -22.00 -17.26 4.76
CA SER A 51 -23.35 -16.85 5.16
C SER A 51 -24.46 -17.80 4.66
N ASP A 52 -24.14 -18.65 3.70
CA ASP A 52 -25.05 -19.60 3.05
C ASP A 52 -24.81 -21.06 3.47
N ILE A 53 -23.97 -21.29 4.48
CA ILE A 53 -23.64 -22.62 5.01
C ILE A 53 -23.69 -22.55 6.53
N ASP A 54 -24.44 -23.48 7.16
CA ASP A 54 -24.66 -23.46 8.61
C ASP A 54 -23.41 -23.83 9.41
N GLN A 55 -22.61 -24.77 8.91
CA GLN A 55 -21.38 -25.23 9.56
C GLN A 55 -20.15 -24.58 8.91
N PRO A 56 -19.14 -24.13 9.70
CA PRO A 56 -17.88 -23.66 9.15
C PRO A 56 -17.21 -24.72 8.26
N ILE A 57 -16.53 -24.28 7.21
CA ILE A 57 -15.71 -25.14 6.37
C ILE A 57 -14.29 -25.17 6.93
N GLU A 58 -13.72 -26.36 7.07
CA GLU A 58 -12.32 -26.53 7.43
C GLU A 58 -11.47 -26.80 6.18
N PHE A 59 -10.40 -26.02 6.02
CA PHE A 59 -9.37 -26.24 5.02
C PHE A 59 -8.07 -26.60 5.72
N LYS A 60 -7.28 -27.54 5.18
CA LYS A 60 -5.92 -27.75 5.65
C LYS A 60 -5.14 -26.44 5.54
N SER A 61 -4.43 -26.05 6.59
CA SER A 61 -3.67 -24.80 6.61
C SER A 61 -2.64 -24.73 5.48
N GLU A 62 -2.07 -25.87 5.09
CA GLU A 62 -1.09 -26.00 4.00
C GLU A 62 -1.71 -25.80 2.61
N ALA A 63 -3.05 -25.90 2.49
CA ALA A 63 -3.76 -25.65 1.23
C ALA A 63 -4.03 -24.16 1.00
N VAL A 64 -3.86 -23.32 2.01
CA VAL A 64 -4.05 -21.87 1.93
C VAL A 64 -2.85 -21.24 1.22
N ASP A 65 -3.13 -20.37 0.24
CA ASP A 65 -2.12 -19.59 -0.51
C ASP A 65 -2.17 -18.12 -0.09
N GLU A 66 -3.38 -17.54 0.05
CA GLU A 66 -3.56 -16.14 0.44
C GLU A 66 -4.82 -15.98 1.30
N ILE A 67 -4.76 -15.09 2.29
CA ILE A 67 -5.94 -14.55 2.97
C ILE A 67 -5.95 -13.04 2.75
N LEU A 68 -6.98 -12.55 2.06
CA LEU A 68 -7.31 -11.14 1.98
C LEU A 68 -8.31 -10.79 3.06
N LEU A 69 -7.91 -9.87 3.93
CA LEU A 69 -8.70 -9.43 5.06
C LEU A 69 -9.60 -8.29 4.59
N GLY A 70 -10.91 -8.49 4.73
CA GLY A 70 -11.89 -7.43 4.50
C GLY A 70 -11.82 -6.31 5.55
N ASP A 71 -12.61 -5.27 5.33
CA ASP A 71 -12.71 -4.09 6.20
C ASP A 71 -13.09 -4.50 7.62
N ARG A 72 -12.14 -4.33 8.54
CA ARG A 72 -12.36 -4.49 9.98
C ARG A 72 -12.45 -3.12 10.62
N PRO A 73 -13.28 -2.93 11.67
CA PRO A 73 -13.25 -1.72 12.47
C PRO A 73 -11.82 -1.51 13.01
N LYS A 74 -11.09 -0.58 12.42
CA LYS A 74 -9.79 -0.16 12.92
C LYS A 74 -10.04 0.49 14.28
N ARG A 75 -9.28 0.12 15.31
CA ARG A 75 -9.31 0.88 16.57
C ARG A 75 -8.70 2.26 16.26
N LEU A 76 -9.58 3.23 16.00
CA LEU A 76 -9.23 4.58 15.60
C LEU A 76 -8.67 5.36 16.80
N ASN A 77 -7.36 5.25 16.98
CA ASN A 77 -6.48 6.36 17.34
C ASN A 77 -5.04 5.95 16.99
N ILE A 78 -4.80 5.70 15.70
CA ILE A 78 -3.48 5.31 15.19
C ILE A 78 -2.63 6.59 15.19
N GLN A 79 -1.74 6.75 16.18
CA GLN A 79 -0.73 7.79 16.09
C GLN A 79 0.09 7.58 14.82
N PRO A 80 0.39 8.63 14.03
CA PRO A 80 1.24 8.51 12.86
C PRO A 80 2.56 7.83 13.25
N GLU A 81 2.89 6.71 12.62
CA GLU A 81 4.16 6.04 12.88
C GLU A 81 5.30 6.84 12.24
N ARG A 82 6.20 7.36 13.09
CA ARG A 82 7.23 8.34 12.71
C ARG A 82 8.54 7.73 12.25
N VAL A 83 8.76 6.43 12.38
CA VAL A 83 10.01 5.79 11.94
C VAL A 83 9.75 4.55 11.12
N THR A 84 10.49 4.41 10.02
CA THR A 84 10.60 3.17 9.24
C THR A 84 11.98 2.57 9.48
N ILE A 85 12.01 1.33 9.96
CA ILE A 85 13.20 0.55 10.22
C ILE A 85 13.33 -0.55 9.17
N ARG A 86 14.51 -0.65 8.56
CA ARG A 86 14.89 -1.80 7.74
C ARG A 86 15.72 -2.76 8.55
N LEU A 87 15.31 -4.02 8.55
CA LEU A 87 16.02 -5.11 9.18
C LEU A 87 17.06 -5.73 8.23
N ASN A 88 18.06 -6.39 8.80
CA ASN A 88 19.14 -7.01 8.04
C ASN A 88 18.72 -8.24 7.22
N ASN A 89 17.54 -8.81 7.50
CA ASN A 89 16.92 -9.84 6.66
C ASN A 89 16.08 -9.23 5.50
N GLY A 90 15.97 -7.91 5.41
CA GLY A 90 15.20 -7.22 4.38
C GLY A 90 13.76 -6.85 4.77
N ASP A 91 13.28 -7.21 5.96
CA ASP A 91 11.95 -6.78 6.42
C ASP A 91 11.94 -5.28 6.74
N THR A 92 10.76 -4.68 6.63
CA THR A 92 10.56 -3.26 6.97
C THR A 92 9.46 -3.13 8.02
N ILE A 93 9.81 -2.55 9.17
CA ILE A 93 8.86 -2.24 10.24
C ILE A 93 8.64 -0.74 10.28
N THR A 94 7.39 -0.31 10.45
CA THR A 94 7.08 1.09 10.77
C THR A 94 6.52 1.13 12.19
N GLY A 95 6.81 2.21 12.92
CA GLY A 95 6.38 2.40 14.30
C GLY A 95 6.80 3.77 14.82
N ASN A 96 6.72 3.94 16.13
CA ASN A 96 7.27 5.07 16.87
C ASN A 96 8.47 4.60 17.67
N TRP A 97 9.56 5.35 17.59
CA TRP A 97 10.77 5.03 18.34
C TRP A 97 10.53 5.26 19.83
N LYS A 98 10.83 4.27 20.68
CA LYS A 98 10.70 4.40 22.14
C LYS A 98 12.05 4.54 22.82
N SER A 99 13.00 3.65 22.52
CA SER A 99 14.34 3.68 23.10
C SER A 99 15.31 2.77 22.35
N LEU A 100 16.61 2.96 22.61
CA LEU A 100 17.70 2.12 22.13
C LEU A 100 18.65 1.89 23.29
N GLY A 101 18.57 0.69 23.86
CA GLY A 101 19.46 0.22 24.91
C GLY A 101 20.68 -0.50 24.34
N PRO A 102 21.50 -1.12 25.21
CA PRO A 102 22.69 -1.86 24.78
C PRO A 102 22.35 -3.06 23.88
N GLU A 103 21.24 -3.74 24.13
CA GLU A 103 20.89 -4.99 23.44
C GLU A 103 19.76 -4.84 22.42
N HIS A 104 18.82 -3.92 22.64
CA HIS A 104 17.60 -3.82 21.85
C HIS A 104 17.22 -2.39 21.48
N LEU A 105 16.70 -2.24 20.26
CA LEU A 105 15.83 -1.15 19.84
C LEU A 105 14.40 -1.50 20.27
N THR A 106 13.71 -0.58 20.94
CA THR A 106 12.29 -0.71 21.27
C THR A 106 11.47 0.23 20.39
N LEU A 107 10.51 -0.31 19.66
CA LEU A 107 9.53 0.43 18.88
C LEU A 107 8.13 0.22 19.47
N ASN A 108 7.29 1.25 19.43
CA ASN A 108 5.85 1.09 19.57
C ASN A 108 5.23 0.97 18.18
N THR A 109 4.62 -0.17 17.88
CA THR A 109 4.02 -0.49 16.58
C THR A 109 2.51 -0.56 16.69
N THR A 110 1.82 -0.20 15.63
CA THR A 110 0.35 -0.25 15.59
C THR A 110 -0.19 -1.68 15.56
N PHE A 111 0.60 -2.63 15.01
CA PHE A 111 0.20 -4.03 14.86
C PHE A 111 0.50 -4.90 16.08
N ALA A 112 1.60 -4.65 16.83
CA ALA A 112 2.03 -5.49 17.95
C ALA A 112 2.18 -4.75 19.29
N GLY A 113 2.00 -3.42 19.32
CA GLY A 113 2.40 -2.61 20.46
C GLY A 113 3.93 -2.55 20.56
N GLU A 114 4.47 -2.70 21.77
CA GLU A 114 5.91 -2.66 21.99
C GLU A 114 6.63 -3.87 21.38
N LEU A 115 7.57 -3.59 20.49
CA LEU A 115 8.39 -4.58 19.80
C LEU A 115 9.87 -4.34 20.13
N GLN A 116 10.55 -5.39 20.59
CA GLN A 116 11.98 -5.37 20.86
C GLN A 116 12.73 -6.02 19.71
N ILE A 117 13.57 -5.25 19.06
CA ILE A 117 14.41 -5.68 17.94
C ILE A 117 15.85 -5.73 18.44
N PRO A 118 16.58 -6.85 18.30
CA PRO A 118 17.99 -6.89 18.67
C PRO A 118 18.77 -5.81 17.92
N ARG A 119 19.65 -5.11 18.65
CA ARG A 119 20.37 -3.93 18.16
C ARG A 119 21.18 -4.22 16.90
N ASN A 120 21.67 -5.45 16.75
CA ASN A 120 22.41 -5.93 15.59
C ASN A 120 21.51 -6.48 14.46
N ARG A 121 20.20 -6.19 14.44
CA ARG A 121 19.30 -6.64 13.38
C ARG A 121 18.67 -5.52 12.56
N TRP A 122 18.83 -4.24 12.94
CA TRP A 122 18.34 -3.12 12.14
C TRP A 122 19.50 -2.43 11.38
N GLN A 123 19.37 -2.33 10.05
CA GLN A 123 20.40 -1.75 9.18
C GLN A 123 20.27 -0.24 9.04
N TRP A 124 19.03 0.27 8.97
CA TRP A 124 18.81 1.69 8.91
C TRP A 124 17.43 2.08 9.44
N ALA A 125 17.33 3.33 9.87
CA ALA A 125 16.10 3.98 10.31
C ALA A 125 15.90 5.24 9.49
N SER A 126 14.69 5.48 8.99
CA SER A 126 14.29 6.74 8.36
C SER A 126 13.16 7.38 9.16
N PHE A 127 13.35 8.66 9.50
CA PHE A 127 12.45 9.41 10.38
C PHE A 127 11.53 10.31 9.56
N ARG A 128 10.22 10.15 9.77
CA ARG A 128 9.11 10.84 9.13
C ARG A 128 8.60 11.93 10.06
N HIS A 129 8.32 13.10 9.47
CA HIS A 129 7.93 14.29 10.25
C HIS A 129 6.60 14.89 9.79
N SER A 130 5.95 14.31 8.77
CA SER A 130 4.58 14.69 8.45
C SER A 130 3.62 13.96 9.41
N ASP A 131 2.83 14.74 10.16
CA ASP A 131 1.73 14.24 11.01
C ASP A 131 0.53 13.71 10.21
N ALA A 132 0.65 13.58 8.89
CA ALA A 132 -0.48 13.31 8.02
C ALA A 132 -0.97 11.87 8.16
N SER A 133 -1.96 11.70 9.03
CA SER A 133 -3.02 10.71 8.85
C SER A 133 -3.45 10.66 7.38
N TYR A 134 -3.91 9.52 6.91
CA TYR A 134 -4.46 9.43 5.56
C TYR A 134 -5.60 10.44 5.39
N LEU A 135 -5.45 11.31 4.39
CA LEU A 135 -6.49 12.22 3.91
C LEU A 135 -7.63 11.44 3.24
N PHE A 136 -7.29 10.27 2.68
CA PHE A 136 -8.26 9.35 2.09
C PHE A 136 -7.79 7.91 2.27
N GLU A 137 -8.72 7.02 2.61
CA GLU A 137 -8.56 5.56 2.59
C GLU A 137 -9.79 4.93 1.93
N GLY A 138 -9.57 4.02 0.98
CA GLY A 138 -10.65 3.31 0.32
C GLY A 138 -10.16 2.46 -0.85
N PRO A 139 -11.04 2.08 -1.79
CA PRO A 139 -12.47 2.35 -1.78
C PRO A 139 -13.22 1.52 -0.71
N THR A 140 -14.16 2.15 0.00
CA THR A 140 -15.07 1.50 0.96
C THR A 140 -16.48 1.31 0.40
N GLY A 141 -16.67 1.67 -0.88
CA GLY A 141 -17.94 1.61 -1.60
C GLY A 141 -17.96 2.55 -2.80
N GLU A 142 -19.08 2.58 -3.50
CA GLU A 142 -19.33 3.47 -4.64
C GLU A 142 -19.79 4.87 -4.20
N GLU A 143 -20.09 5.07 -2.91
CA GLU A 143 -20.59 6.34 -2.40
C GLU A 143 -19.58 7.50 -2.61
N GLY A 144 -20.07 8.58 -3.20
CA GLY A 144 -19.27 9.76 -3.55
C GLY A 144 -18.29 9.55 -4.71
N TRP A 145 -18.33 8.41 -5.39
CA TRP A 145 -17.64 8.21 -6.66
C TRP A 145 -18.57 8.54 -7.83
N THR A 146 -18.02 9.19 -8.85
CA THR A 146 -18.71 9.46 -10.12
C THR A 146 -18.30 8.40 -11.12
N VAL A 147 -19.27 7.61 -11.60
CA VAL A 147 -19.07 6.69 -12.72
C VAL A 147 -19.16 7.49 -14.02
N GLY A 148 -18.12 7.43 -14.84
CA GLY A 148 -18.07 8.13 -16.12
C GLY A 148 -18.35 7.18 -17.28
N GLU A 149 -19.03 7.70 -18.31
CA GLU A 149 -19.30 6.95 -19.54
C GLU A 149 -18.04 6.92 -20.41
N VAL A 150 -17.54 5.72 -20.70
CA VAL A 150 -16.33 5.54 -21.51
C VAL A 150 -16.70 5.16 -22.93
N ASN A 151 -16.55 6.12 -23.85
CA ASN A 151 -16.71 5.93 -25.28
C ASN A 151 -15.34 5.88 -25.97
N ILE A 152 -14.61 4.76 -25.82
CA ILE A 152 -13.33 4.53 -26.51
C ILE A 152 -13.60 3.78 -27.82
N GLY A 153 -13.81 4.51 -28.92
CA GLY A 153 -14.06 3.92 -30.24
C GLY A 153 -15.36 3.10 -30.32
N LYS A 154 -15.35 1.95 -31.03
CA LYS A 154 -16.50 1.03 -31.19
C LYS A 154 -16.64 -0.02 -30.05
N LEU A 155 -15.96 0.15 -28.92
CA LEU A 155 -16.04 -0.79 -27.80
C LEU A 155 -17.19 -0.39 -26.87
N ASP A 156 -18.03 -1.36 -26.49
CA ASP A 156 -19.06 -1.12 -25.47
C ASP A 156 -18.40 -0.76 -24.13
N GLY A 157 -18.73 0.43 -23.62
CA GLY A 157 -18.37 0.83 -22.26
C GLY A 157 -19.00 -0.09 -21.20
N GLY A 158 -18.33 -0.21 -20.07
CA GLY A 158 -18.83 -0.85 -18.86
C GLY A 158 -18.66 0.05 -17.65
N GLN A 159 -18.93 -0.52 -16.48
CA GLN A 159 -18.81 0.19 -15.20
C GLN A 159 -17.79 -0.51 -14.31
N TRP A 160 -17.14 0.25 -13.44
CA TRP A 160 -16.42 -0.32 -12.32
C TRP A 160 -17.44 -0.87 -11.32
N ALA A 161 -17.32 -2.14 -10.96
CA ALA A 161 -18.15 -2.75 -9.93
C ALA A 161 -17.38 -2.79 -8.61
N TYR A 162 -17.95 -2.26 -7.54
CA TYR A 162 -17.37 -2.40 -6.21
C TYR A 162 -17.68 -3.77 -5.59
N ARG A 163 -16.65 -4.46 -5.10
CA ARG A 163 -16.77 -5.68 -4.30
C ARG A 163 -15.61 -5.75 -3.30
N ASN A 164 -15.90 -5.98 -2.01
CA ASN A 164 -14.90 -6.29 -0.98
C ASN A 164 -13.66 -5.35 -0.97
N GLY A 165 -13.87 -4.04 -0.81
CA GLY A 165 -12.76 -3.07 -0.71
C GLY A 165 -12.05 -2.77 -2.03
N ALA A 166 -12.60 -3.22 -3.17
CA ALA A 166 -11.98 -3.07 -4.48
C ALA A 166 -12.99 -2.73 -5.56
N PHE A 167 -12.52 -2.01 -6.58
CA PHE A 167 -13.22 -1.82 -7.83
C PHE A 167 -12.72 -2.82 -8.86
N TYR A 168 -13.64 -3.39 -9.64
CA TYR A 168 -13.38 -4.34 -10.71
C TYR A 168 -13.89 -3.81 -12.05
N ALA A 169 -13.05 -3.86 -13.08
CA ALA A 169 -13.44 -3.54 -14.46
C ALA A 169 -13.14 -4.72 -15.39
N LEU A 170 -14.12 -5.09 -16.21
CA LEU A 170 -13.97 -6.10 -17.29
C LEU A 170 -14.02 -5.48 -18.70
N LYS A 171 -14.56 -4.28 -18.81
CA LYS A 171 -14.69 -3.49 -20.03
C LYS A 171 -14.10 -2.11 -19.80
N ALA A 172 -14.07 -1.27 -20.83
CA ALA A 172 -13.65 0.12 -20.69
C ALA A 172 -14.55 0.83 -19.68
N ALA A 173 -13.99 1.44 -18.64
CA ALA A 173 -14.77 1.99 -17.52
C ALA A 173 -14.03 3.15 -16.84
N SER A 174 -14.78 4.16 -16.40
CA SER A 174 -14.24 5.34 -15.71
C SER A 174 -14.91 5.52 -14.36
N ILE A 175 -14.11 5.84 -13.34
CA ILE A 175 -14.61 6.23 -12.02
C ILE A 175 -13.73 7.33 -11.44
N ALA A 176 -14.33 8.35 -10.83
CA ALA A 176 -13.63 9.54 -10.37
C ALA A 176 -14.16 10.05 -9.02
N LYS A 177 -13.31 10.75 -8.27
CA LYS A 177 -13.68 11.37 -7.00
C LYS A 177 -12.80 12.59 -6.70
N LEU A 178 -13.41 13.65 -6.17
CA LEU A 178 -12.68 14.74 -5.54
C LEU A 178 -12.23 14.29 -4.15
N ILE A 179 -10.92 14.25 -3.92
CA ILE A 179 -10.34 13.72 -2.67
C ILE A 179 -9.49 14.75 -1.91
N GLY A 180 -9.39 15.98 -2.41
CA GLY A 180 -8.64 17.05 -1.73
C GLY A 180 -7.13 16.88 -1.83
N MET A 181 -6.61 16.55 -3.02
CA MET A 181 -5.17 16.32 -3.23
C MET A 181 -4.31 17.52 -2.76
N PRO A 182 -3.35 17.32 -1.82
CA PRO A 182 -2.49 18.39 -1.33
C PRO A 182 -1.37 18.74 -2.34
N ASP A 183 -0.65 19.84 -2.10
CA ASP A 183 0.45 20.29 -2.97
C ASP A 183 1.67 19.36 -2.95
N ARG A 184 1.88 18.65 -1.84
CA ARG A 184 2.82 17.53 -1.75
C ARG A 184 2.05 16.30 -1.32
N MET A 185 1.85 15.38 -2.25
CA MET A 185 1.01 14.21 -2.03
C MET A 185 1.84 12.94 -2.16
N ARG A 186 1.52 11.95 -1.31
CA ARG A 186 1.80 10.55 -1.56
C ARG A 186 0.46 9.83 -1.71
N MET A 187 0.28 9.17 -2.84
CA MET A 187 -0.87 8.34 -3.14
C MET A 187 -0.39 6.91 -3.39
N GLU A 188 -1.06 5.95 -2.77
CA GLU A 188 -0.71 4.53 -2.85
C GLU A 188 -1.95 3.74 -3.25
N PHE A 189 -1.80 2.71 -4.08
CA PHE A 189 -2.89 1.79 -4.43
C PHE A 189 -2.35 0.47 -4.99
N ASP A 190 -3.16 -0.58 -4.93
CA ASP A 190 -2.87 -1.88 -5.50
C ASP A 190 -3.66 -2.11 -6.78
N ILE A 191 -2.99 -2.70 -7.77
CA ILE A 191 -3.63 -3.19 -9.01
C ILE A 191 -3.34 -4.67 -9.20
N GLU A 192 -4.35 -5.41 -9.67
CA GLU A 192 -4.21 -6.79 -10.15
C GLU A 192 -4.92 -6.91 -11.50
N TRP A 193 -4.33 -7.61 -12.46
CA TRP A 193 -4.87 -7.70 -13.81
C TRP A 193 -4.80 -9.10 -14.39
N LYS A 194 -5.75 -9.40 -15.29
CA LYS A 194 -5.75 -10.60 -16.14
C LYS A 194 -5.78 -10.17 -17.61
N GLY A 195 -4.85 -10.71 -18.39
CA GLY A 195 -4.61 -10.25 -19.76
C GLY A 195 -3.65 -9.05 -19.76
N SER A 196 -3.95 -8.03 -20.57
CA SER A 196 -3.13 -6.82 -20.64
C SER A 196 -3.52 -5.81 -19.56
N LEU A 197 -2.53 -5.11 -19.00
CA LEU A 197 -2.76 -3.94 -18.15
C LEU A 197 -2.93 -2.72 -19.05
N ASN A 198 -4.03 -1.99 -18.90
CA ASN A 198 -4.25 -0.69 -19.53
C ASN A 198 -5.14 0.22 -18.66
N LEU A 199 -4.46 0.99 -17.80
CA LEU A 199 -5.07 1.92 -16.83
C LEU A 199 -4.49 3.32 -17.02
N ALA A 200 -5.35 4.33 -17.10
CA ALA A 200 -4.96 5.73 -16.96
C ALA A 200 -5.47 6.30 -15.63
N VAL A 201 -4.61 7.00 -14.91
CA VAL A 201 -4.92 7.68 -13.65
C VAL A 201 -4.74 9.18 -13.88
N ALA A 202 -5.84 9.94 -13.87
CA ALA A 202 -5.78 11.39 -13.85
C ALA A 202 -5.49 11.87 -12.42
N LEU A 203 -4.51 12.75 -12.27
CA LEU A 203 -4.10 13.37 -11.01
C LEU A 203 -4.40 14.87 -11.08
N TYR A 204 -4.94 15.42 -10.00
CA TYR A 204 -5.34 16.84 -9.88
C TYR A 204 -6.35 17.26 -10.95
N THR A 205 -7.29 16.39 -11.30
CA THR A 205 -8.40 16.78 -12.19
C THR A 205 -9.53 17.42 -11.39
N ASP A 206 -10.18 18.43 -11.95
CA ASP A 206 -11.42 19.03 -11.47
C ASP A 206 -12.67 18.49 -12.20
N TYR A 207 -12.45 17.76 -13.29
CA TYR A 207 -13.49 17.20 -14.14
C TYR A 207 -13.61 15.68 -13.95
N LEU A 208 -14.79 15.20 -13.54
CA LEU A 208 -14.97 13.81 -13.11
C LEU A 208 -15.34 12.85 -14.25
N GLN A 209 -15.67 13.37 -15.43
CA GLN A 209 -15.93 12.55 -16.62
C GLN A 209 -14.62 12.26 -17.37
N PRO A 210 -14.50 11.13 -18.08
CA PRO A 210 -13.34 10.86 -18.92
C PRO A 210 -13.21 11.94 -20.01
N VAL A 211 -11.97 12.29 -20.34
CA VAL A 211 -11.64 13.27 -21.37
C VAL A 211 -11.06 12.53 -22.57
N SER A 212 -11.64 12.70 -23.76
CA SER A 212 -11.02 12.25 -25.01
C SER A 212 -9.74 13.06 -25.24
N LEU A 213 -8.58 12.42 -25.18
CA LEU A 213 -7.31 13.12 -25.43
C LEU A 213 -7.18 13.59 -26.90
N ALA A 214 -7.85 12.91 -27.83
CA ALA A 214 -7.86 13.28 -29.25
C ALA A 214 -8.72 14.52 -29.53
N ASP A 215 -9.82 14.67 -28.80
CA ASP A 215 -10.83 15.72 -29.00
C ASP A 215 -10.96 16.66 -27.79
N LYS A 216 -9.92 16.75 -26.97
CA LYS A 216 -9.93 17.41 -25.65
C LYS A 216 -10.42 18.86 -25.67
N ASP A 217 -10.26 19.55 -26.78
CA ASP A 217 -10.65 20.96 -26.91
C ASP A 217 -12.16 21.13 -27.13
N SER A 218 -12.85 20.07 -27.56
CA SER A 218 -14.29 20.00 -27.76
C SER A 218 -15.07 19.49 -26.53
N GLU A 219 -14.37 18.91 -25.56
CA GLU A 219 -14.95 18.46 -24.28
C GLU A 219 -15.49 19.66 -23.47
N PRO A 220 -16.32 19.44 -22.43
CA PRO A 220 -16.65 20.48 -21.46
C PRO A 220 -15.41 21.15 -20.84
N ASP A 221 -15.59 22.28 -20.17
CA ASP A 221 -14.46 22.98 -19.58
C ASP A 221 -13.84 22.17 -18.43
N PHE A 222 -12.50 22.13 -18.40
CA PHE A 222 -11.73 21.43 -17.38
C PHE A 222 -10.37 22.09 -17.18
N GLY A 223 -9.89 22.12 -15.94
CA GLY A 223 -8.56 22.61 -15.59
C GLY A 223 -7.46 21.62 -15.95
N GLY A 224 -6.22 22.11 -15.98
CA GLY A 224 -5.06 21.26 -16.26
C GLY A 224 -4.95 20.06 -15.31
N PHE A 225 -4.55 18.89 -15.83
CA PHE A 225 -4.34 17.67 -15.04
C PHE A 225 -3.21 16.81 -15.62
N TYR A 226 -2.71 15.87 -14.82
CA TYR A 226 -1.74 14.87 -15.29
C TYR A 226 -2.39 13.52 -15.52
N SER A 227 -2.13 12.89 -16.66
CA SER A 227 -2.54 11.52 -16.96
C SER A 227 -1.35 10.57 -16.81
N LEU A 228 -1.31 9.80 -15.73
CA LEU A 228 -0.40 8.68 -15.53
C LEU A 228 -0.97 7.43 -16.22
N GLN A 229 -0.37 7.01 -17.33
CA GLN A 229 -0.79 5.84 -18.10
C GLN A 229 0.09 4.64 -17.74
N LEU A 230 -0.52 3.60 -17.18
CA LEU A 230 0.10 2.34 -16.79
C LEU A 230 -0.33 1.26 -17.79
N THR A 231 0.64 0.72 -18.53
CA THR A 231 0.42 -0.39 -19.47
C THR A 231 1.30 -1.58 -19.12
N SER A 232 1.02 -2.76 -19.69
CA SER A 232 1.91 -3.94 -19.54
C SER A 232 3.36 -3.66 -19.96
N TYR A 233 3.61 -2.69 -20.84
CA TYR A 233 4.95 -2.47 -21.42
C TYR A 233 5.67 -1.27 -20.84
N ALA A 234 4.94 -0.20 -20.55
CA ALA A 234 5.50 1.11 -20.24
C ALA A 234 4.57 1.93 -19.36
N VAL A 235 5.18 2.92 -18.71
CA VAL A 235 4.49 4.00 -18.02
C VAL A 235 4.78 5.32 -18.73
N ASN A 236 3.72 6.09 -18.98
CA ASN A 236 3.80 7.44 -19.51
C ASN A 236 3.13 8.43 -18.56
N VAL A 237 3.65 9.66 -18.52
CA VAL A 237 2.98 10.79 -17.88
C VAL A 237 2.77 11.88 -18.93
N LEU A 238 1.53 12.33 -19.03
CA LEU A 238 1.14 13.43 -19.91
C LEU A 238 0.57 14.57 -19.06
N MET A 239 0.92 15.79 -19.40
CA MET A 239 0.14 16.97 -19.00
C MET A 239 -0.98 17.16 -20.03
N VAL A 240 -2.18 17.38 -19.53
CA VAL A 240 -3.38 17.59 -20.34
C VAL A 240 -4.04 18.90 -19.91
N LYS A 241 -4.20 19.82 -20.86
CA LYS A 241 -4.89 21.09 -20.67
C LYS A 241 -5.61 21.50 -21.95
N LYS A 242 -6.77 22.15 -21.83
CA LYS A 242 -7.49 22.64 -23.02
C LYS A 242 -6.67 23.72 -23.72
N LYS A 243 -6.75 23.74 -25.05
CA LYS A 243 -6.09 24.68 -25.97
C LYS A 243 -4.56 24.67 -25.94
N GLU A 244 -3.93 23.82 -25.12
CA GLU A 244 -2.50 23.56 -25.13
C GLU A 244 -2.22 22.17 -25.74
N PRO A 245 -1.12 21.96 -26.49
CA PRO A 245 -0.77 20.64 -26.99
C PRO A 245 -0.59 19.62 -25.86
N LEU A 246 -0.89 18.34 -26.12
CA LEU A 246 -0.55 17.27 -25.18
C LEU A 246 0.97 17.25 -24.97
N GLN A 247 1.40 17.40 -23.73
CA GLN A 247 2.83 17.39 -23.39
C GLN A 247 3.20 16.09 -22.70
N TYR A 248 4.11 15.34 -23.31
CA TYR A 248 4.66 14.11 -22.75
C TYR A 248 5.84 14.45 -21.84
N LEU A 249 5.72 14.14 -20.56
CA LEU A 249 6.83 14.33 -19.60
C LEU A 249 7.88 13.22 -19.77
N GLY A 250 7.50 12.10 -20.38
CA GLY A 250 8.39 11.04 -20.84
C GLY A 250 7.92 9.64 -20.46
N MET A 251 8.49 8.65 -21.15
CA MET A 251 8.19 7.23 -20.94
C MET A 251 9.20 6.58 -19.99
N THR A 252 8.80 5.52 -19.30
CA THR A 252 9.69 4.55 -18.65
C THR A 252 9.12 3.14 -18.73
N GLN A 253 9.92 2.14 -18.39
CA GLN A 253 9.52 0.74 -18.35
C GLN A 253 9.85 0.14 -16.99
N THR A 254 9.07 -0.83 -16.56
CA THR A 254 9.35 -1.65 -15.37
C THR A 254 9.10 -3.12 -15.71
N PRO A 255 10.00 -4.06 -15.33
CA PRO A 255 9.79 -5.48 -15.57
C PRO A 255 8.57 -6.04 -14.83
N VAL A 256 8.15 -5.39 -13.73
CA VAL A 256 7.02 -5.83 -12.89
C VAL A 256 5.74 -6.02 -13.70
N PHE A 257 5.39 -5.06 -14.57
CA PHE A 257 4.13 -5.12 -15.33
C PHE A 257 4.15 -6.16 -16.47
N ARG A 258 5.32 -6.68 -16.83
CA ARG A 258 5.48 -7.74 -17.84
C ARG A 258 5.53 -9.14 -17.24
N GLN A 259 5.99 -9.25 -15.99
CA GLN A 259 6.34 -10.52 -15.37
C GLN A 259 5.38 -10.92 -14.24
N ALA A 260 4.58 -9.99 -13.75
CA ALA A 260 3.58 -10.22 -12.71
C ALA A 260 2.17 -9.89 -13.23
N THR A 261 1.18 -10.22 -12.42
CA THR A 261 -0.24 -9.87 -12.60
C THR A 261 -0.76 -9.02 -11.44
N LYS A 262 0.13 -8.61 -10.52
CA LYS A 262 -0.17 -7.74 -9.38
C LYS A 262 0.97 -6.75 -9.12
N ALA A 263 0.62 -5.55 -8.69
CA ALA A 263 1.60 -4.53 -8.31
C ALA A 263 1.03 -3.52 -7.30
N HIS A 264 1.89 -3.08 -6.38
CA HIS A 264 1.67 -1.92 -5.54
C HIS A 264 2.26 -0.67 -6.21
N ILE A 265 1.45 0.38 -6.31
CA ILE A 265 1.79 1.64 -6.96
C ILE A 265 1.85 2.75 -5.91
N ASP A 266 2.96 3.50 -5.88
CA ASP A 266 3.12 4.72 -5.06
C ASP A 266 3.46 5.88 -6.00
N VAL A 267 2.58 6.88 -6.02
CA VAL A 267 2.72 8.11 -6.79
C VAL A 267 2.95 9.27 -5.84
N ARG A 268 4.08 9.97 -6.01
CA ARG A 268 4.43 11.15 -5.22
C ARG A 268 4.50 12.39 -6.09
N THR A 269 3.80 13.43 -5.67
CA THR A 269 3.79 14.71 -6.37
C THR A 269 4.29 15.82 -5.46
N ASN A 270 4.90 16.83 -6.06
CA ASN A 270 5.35 18.02 -5.37
C ASN A 270 5.21 19.20 -6.32
N LYS A 271 4.20 20.05 -6.07
CA LYS A 271 3.91 21.22 -6.91
C LYS A 271 5.05 22.22 -6.93
N ALA A 272 5.68 22.51 -5.79
CA ALA A 272 6.80 23.45 -5.71
C ALA A 272 8.01 23.02 -6.56
N ASN A 273 8.20 21.70 -6.73
CA ASN A 273 9.27 21.14 -7.56
C ASN A 273 8.80 20.71 -8.96
N ASN A 274 7.55 21.03 -9.34
CA ASN A 274 6.92 20.62 -10.60
C ASN A 274 7.07 19.12 -10.91
N SER A 275 7.04 18.26 -9.87
CA SER A 275 7.50 16.87 -10.02
C SER A 275 6.45 15.83 -9.72
N ILE A 276 6.49 14.75 -10.49
CA ILE A 276 5.71 13.52 -10.30
C ILE A 276 6.68 12.36 -10.26
N SER A 277 6.53 11.44 -9.32
CA SER A 277 7.39 10.29 -9.17
C SER A 277 6.57 9.02 -9.01
N LEU A 278 7.03 7.95 -9.63
CA LEU A 278 6.42 6.64 -9.56
C LEU A 278 7.37 5.67 -8.88
N LEU A 279 6.89 5.01 -7.82
CA LEU A 279 7.46 3.79 -7.30
C LEU A 279 6.53 2.62 -7.60
N VAL A 280 7.12 1.46 -7.88
CA VAL A 280 6.39 0.20 -8.08
C VAL A 280 7.01 -0.83 -7.13
N ASN A 281 6.17 -1.46 -6.30
CA ASN A 281 6.58 -2.39 -5.24
C ASN A 281 7.70 -1.78 -4.35
N GLY A 282 7.55 -0.51 -3.98
CA GLY A 282 8.49 0.23 -3.12
C GLY A 282 9.79 0.69 -3.80
N LYS A 283 10.02 0.37 -5.08
CA LYS A 283 11.21 0.82 -5.82
C LYS A 283 10.88 2.02 -6.69
N LEU A 284 11.64 3.11 -6.54
CA LEU A 284 11.56 4.26 -7.43
C LEU A 284 11.88 3.87 -8.87
N VAL A 285 10.90 4.01 -9.75
CA VAL A 285 10.99 3.70 -11.19
C VAL A 285 11.43 4.94 -11.97
N LYS A 286 10.78 6.08 -11.74
CA LYS A 286 11.13 7.34 -12.40
C LYS A 286 10.58 8.55 -11.64
N ARG A 287 11.29 9.67 -11.77
CA ARG A 287 10.82 11.01 -11.44
C ARG A 287 10.76 11.85 -12.71
N TRP A 288 9.63 12.48 -12.95
CA TRP A 288 9.39 13.44 -14.02
C TRP A 288 9.35 14.85 -13.43
N ILE A 289 9.92 15.81 -14.16
CA ILE A 289 9.84 17.25 -13.87
C ILE A 289 9.12 17.90 -15.04
N ASP A 290 8.03 18.58 -14.76
CA ASP A 290 7.36 19.43 -15.74
C ASP A 290 8.11 20.75 -15.88
N GLN A 291 8.71 20.94 -17.06
CA GLN A 291 9.45 22.16 -17.37
C GLN A 291 8.52 23.37 -17.58
N GLY A 292 7.23 23.14 -17.84
CA GLY A 292 6.21 24.18 -17.99
C GLY A 292 5.61 24.67 -16.66
N GLY A 293 6.01 24.08 -15.54
CA GLY A 293 5.37 24.30 -14.24
C GLY A 293 4.33 23.22 -13.92
N PHE A 294 3.92 23.12 -12.65
CA PHE A 294 2.92 22.14 -12.25
C PHE A 294 1.53 22.52 -12.79
N ALA A 295 1.01 21.73 -13.72
CA ALA A 295 -0.22 22.04 -14.46
C ALA A 295 -1.52 21.57 -13.79
N GLY A 296 -1.44 20.80 -12.69
CA GLY A 296 -2.61 20.27 -12.00
C GLY A 296 -3.39 21.35 -11.24
N GLU A 297 -4.61 21.63 -11.66
CA GLU A 297 -5.47 22.72 -11.13
C GLU A 297 -6.60 22.20 -10.21
N GLY A 298 -6.93 20.90 -10.28
CA GLY A 298 -8.00 20.29 -9.49
C GLY A 298 -7.51 19.56 -8.23
N SER A 299 -8.43 18.77 -7.65
CA SER A 299 -8.18 18.01 -6.41
C SER A 299 -8.71 16.57 -6.47
N GLY A 300 -9.08 16.12 -7.67
CA GLY A 300 -9.65 14.80 -7.92
C GLY A 300 -8.69 13.80 -8.55
N ILE A 301 -9.08 12.54 -8.38
CA ILE A 301 -8.54 11.39 -9.10
C ILE A 301 -9.60 10.88 -10.08
N ARG A 302 -9.17 10.44 -11.25
CA ARG A 302 -10.01 9.67 -12.18
C ARG A 302 -9.27 8.44 -12.67
N LEU A 303 -9.88 7.27 -12.51
CA LEU A 303 -9.37 5.97 -12.96
C LEU A 303 -10.10 5.60 -14.24
N VAL A 304 -9.36 5.40 -15.33
CA VAL A 304 -9.91 4.99 -16.63
C VAL A 304 -9.26 3.68 -17.05
N HIS A 305 -10.01 2.59 -16.95
CA HIS A 305 -9.64 1.31 -17.56
C HIS A 305 -9.99 1.37 -19.05
N GLN A 306 -9.04 1.08 -19.95
CA GLN A 306 -9.25 1.23 -21.40
C GLN A 306 -9.82 -0.02 -22.08
N GLY A 307 -10.30 -1.00 -21.31
CA GLY A 307 -11.08 -2.14 -21.83
C GLY A 307 -10.27 -3.31 -22.38
N GLN A 308 -8.95 -3.32 -22.20
CA GLN A 308 -8.10 -4.47 -22.51
C GLN A 308 -7.85 -5.24 -21.22
N GLY A 309 -8.33 -6.49 -21.13
CA GLY A 309 -8.18 -7.33 -19.94
C GLY A 309 -9.18 -7.03 -18.82
N ALA A 310 -8.97 -7.69 -17.67
CA ALA A 310 -9.70 -7.42 -16.44
C ALA A 310 -8.76 -6.74 -15.43
N LEU A 311 -9.28 -5.81 -14.64
CA LEU A 311 -8.52 -5.04 -13.66
C LEU A 311 -9.25 -4.99 -12.33
N ARG A 312 -8.53 -5.26 -11.25
CA ARG A 312 -8.91 -5.00 -9.87
C ARG A 312 -8.06 -3.84 -9.35
N PHE A 313 -8.70 -2.84 -8.76
CA PHE A 313 -8.09 -1.68 -8.13
C PHE A 313 -8.52 -1.62 -6.67
N SER A 314 -7.58 -1.54 -5.73
CA SER A 314 -7.87 -1.53 -4.30
C SER A 314 -6.87 -0.71 -3.52
N ASN A 315 -7.09 -0.58 -2.20
CA ASN A 315 -6.10 -0.07 -1.27
C ASN A 315 -5.61 1.36 -1.59
N LEU A 316 -6.51 2.20 -2.12
CA LEU A 316 -6.24 3.59 -2.39
C LEU A 316 -6.09 4.36 -1.07
N LYS A 317 -4.88 4.87 -0.85
CA LYS A 317 -4.52 5.71 0.28
C LYS A 317 -3.92 7.02 -0.23
N MET A 318 -4.24 8.12 0.43
CA MET A 318 -3.66 9.42 0.13
C MET A 318 -3.29 10.14 1.40
N ARG A 319 -2.13 10.80 1.42
CA ARG A 319 -1.67 11.66 2.51
C ARG A 319 -0.78 12.78 2.00
N GLU A 320 -0.53 13.76 2.83
CA GLU A 320 0.55 14.72 2.59
C GLU A 320 1.91 13.99 2.62
N TRP A 321 2.85 14.47 1.80
CA TRP A 321 4.20 13.93 1.71
C TRP A 321 5.24 14.96 2.13
N ASP A 322 6.19 14.55 2.96
CA ASP A 322 7.27 15.41 3.45
C ASP A 322 8.30 15.82 2.37
N GLY A 323 8.17 15.30 1.16
CA GLY A 323 9.01 15.63 0.02
C GLY A 323 10.28 14.78 -0.10
N ARG A 324 10.45 13.75 0.75
CA ARG A 324 11.65 12.90 0.77
C ARG A 324 11.32 11.45 0.40
N PHE A 325 12.19 10.85 -0.41
CA PHE A 325 12.09 9.42 -0.73
C PHE A 325 12.82 8.62 0.33
N GLU A 326 12.24 7.48 0.70
CA GLU A 326 12.99 6.43 1.37
C GLU A 326 14.15 6.02 0.46
N SER A 327 15.36 6.38 0.85
CA SER A 327 16.55 6.14 0.03
C SER A 327 17.25 4.87 0.52
N PRO A 328 17.78 4.03 -0.39
CA PRO A 328 18.66 2.93 -0.02
C PRO A 328 19.80 3.41 0.90
N PRO A 329 20.37 2.53 1.73
CA PRO A 329 21.56 2.85 2.49
C PRO A 329 22.66 3.45 1.58
N THR A 330 23.18 4.60 1.98
CA THR A 330 24.32 5.29 1.36
C THR A 330 25.62 5.05 2.12
N ASN A 331 25.56 4.49 3.33
CA ASN A 331 26.73 4.05 4.05
C ASN A 331 27.41 2.90 3.29
N ARG A 332 28.74 2.88 3.28
CA ARG A 332 29.49 1.90 2.51
C ARG A 332 29.35 0.52 3.17
N PRO A 333 29.22 -0.58 2.41
CA PRO A 333 29.12 -1.92 2.99
C PRO A 333 30.27 -2.29 3.95
N GLN A 334 31.48 -1.74 3.74
CA GLN A 334 32.65 -1.97 4.60
C GLN A 334 32.82 -0.93 5.72
N ALA A 335 31.92 0.05 5.85
CA ALA A 335 32.02 1.05 6.91
C ALA A 335 31.86 0.38 8.27
N THR A 336 32.73 0.69 9.22
CA THR A 336 32.63 0.22 10.62
C THR A 336 31.92 1.22 11.52
N LEU A 337 31.66 2.43 11.01
CA LEU A 337 30.96 3.51 11.69
C LEU A 337 29.60 3.74 11.05
N ASP A 338 28.68 4.23 11.87
CA ASP A 338 27.34 4.61 11.49
C ASP A 338 27.35 5.96 10.75
N LEU A 339 26.33 6.15 9.90
CA LEU A 339 26.10 7.38 9.17
C LEU A 339 24.74 7.96 9.57
N LEU A 340 24.75 9.16 10.14
CA LEU A 340 23.55 9.94 10.43
C LEU A 340 23.42 11.05 9.39
N THR A 341 22.30 11.08 8.68
CA THR A 341 21.94 12.18 7.76
C THR A 341 20.90 13.06 8.44
N ARG A 342 21.22 14.34 8.57
CA ARG A 342 20.32 15.37 9.11
C ARG A 342 19.41 15.89 8.01
N ARG A 343 18.27 16.47 8.39
CA ARG A 343 17.30 17.03 7.45
C ARG A 343 17.83 18.17 6.60
N ASN A 344 18.81 18.94 7.07
CA ASN A 344 19.48 19.95 6.27
C ASN A 344 20.46 19.36 5.23
N GLY A 345 20.61 18.03 5.19
CA GLY A 345 21.52 17.31 4.29
C GLY A 345 22.90 17.02 4.89
N ASP A 346 23.22 17.56 6.07
CA ASP A 346 24.50 17.28 6.73
C ASP A 346 24.64 15.80 7.06
N LYS A 347 25.86 15.30 6.90
CA LYS A 347 26.21 13.91 7.21
C LYS A 347 27.20 13.87 8.35
N LEU A 348 26.87 13.12 9.39
CA LEU A 348 27.72 12.85 10.54
C LEU A 348 28.13 11.38 10.52
N VAL A 349 29.43 11.13 10.68
CA VAL A 349 30.01 9.78 10.75
C VAL A 349 30.45 9.53 12.20
N GLY A 350 30.03 8.41 12.77
CA GLY A 350 30.22 8.14 14.20
C GLY A 350 29.57 6.83 14.63
N SER A 351 29.07 6.77 15.86
CA SER A 351 28.35 5.58 16.34
C SER A 351 27.10 5.98 17.11
N VAL A 352 25.98 5.36 16.79
CA VAL A 352 24.79 5.40 17.63
C VAL A 352 25.12 4.63 18.90
N VAL A 353 25.05 5.29 20.06
CA VAL A 353 25.36 4.66 21.36
C VAL A 353 24.12 4.38 22.19
N GLY A 354 23.05 5.16 22.01
CA GLY A 354 21.77 4.97 22.67
C GLY A 354 20.72 5.96 22.17
N SER A 355 19.58 6.02 22.85
CA SER A 355 18.58 7.05 22.60
C SER A 355 17.66 7.25 23.81
N MET A 356 16.99 8.39 23.83
CA MET A 356 15.79 8.62 24.61
C MET A 356 14.56 8.59 23.67
N GLU A 357 13.39 8.96 24.17
CA GLU A 357 12.13 8.92 23.40
C GLU A 357 12.10 9.90 22.20
N ASP A 358 12.83 11.02 22.28
CA ASP A 358 12.77 12.11 21.29
C ASP A 358 14.12 12.40 20.60
N ARG A 359 15.20 11.70 20.96
CA ARG A 359 16.57 12.01 20.51
C ARG A 359 17.47 10.78 20.48
N ILE A 360 18.40 10.77 19.53
CA ILE A 360 19.49 9.80 19.48
C ILE A 360 20.71 10.34 20.22
N GLN A 361 21.48 9.45 20.86
CA GLN A 361 22.82 9.73 21.34
C GLN A 361 23.83 9.22 20.30
N PHE A 362 24.56 10.14 19.68
CA PHE A 362 25.50 9.85 18.59
C PHE A 362 26.92 10.26 18.99
N LYS A 363 27.84 9.30 19.03
CA LYS A 363 29.25 9.49 19.40
C LYS A 363 30.08 9.86 18.16
N ILE A 364 30.74 11.01 18.18
CA ILE A 364 31.69 11.46 17.14
C ILE A 364 33.06 11.67 17.82
N GLY A 365 34.07 10.90 17.40
CA GLY A 365 35.31 10.83 18.17
C GLY A 365 35.02 10.34 19.58
N GLU A 366 35.38 11.12 20.61
CA GLU A 366 35.05 10.82 22.02
C GLU A 366 33.84 11.59 22.56
N THR A 367 33.20 12.43 21.75
CA THR A 367 32.08 13.27 22.20
C THR A 367 30.75 12.60 21.88
N ILE A 368 29.85 12.52 22.86
CA ILE A 368 28.45 12.10 22.65
C ILE A 368 27.60 13.35 22.44
N THR A 369 26.91 13.41 21.31
CA THR A 369 25.98 14.48 20.97
C THR A 369 24.56 13.94 20.97
N GLU A 370 23.65 14.67 21.62
CA GLU A 370 22.21 14.39 21.54
C GLU A 370 21.61 15.11 20.32
N ILE A 371 20.96 14.37 19.44
CA ILE A 371 20.34 14.91 18.24
C ILE A 371 18.87 14.51 18.25
N SER A 372 17.98 15.50 18.31
CA SER A 372 16.54 15.27 18.27
C SER A 372 16.14 14.56 16.97
N PHE A 373 15.20 13.62 17.06
CA PHE A 373 14.61 12.97 15.89
C PHE A 373 14.05 13.99 14.90
N ASP A 374 13.59 15.16 15.37
CA ASP A 374 13.11 16.25 14.53
C ASP A 374 14.16 16.81 13.56
N GLN A 375 15.44 16.56 13.83
CA GLN A 375 16.57 16.98 12.99
C GLN A 375 17.12 15.87 12.10
N ILE A 376 16.69 14.62 12.33
CA ILE A 376 17.24 13.44 11.67
C ILE A 376 16.34 13.07 10.49
N GLU A 377 16.98 12.77 9.36
CA GLU A 377 16.33 12.16 8.20
C GLU A 377 16.54 10.65 8.22
N LYS A 378 17.78 10.23 8.48
CA LYS A 378 18.17 8.83 8.39
C LYS A 378 19.35 8.48 9.28
N ILE A 379 19.36 7.26 9.80
CA ILE A 379 20.49 6.63 10.46
C ILE A 379 20.79 5.31 9.75
N GLU A 380 22.05 5.04 9.46
CA GLU A 380 22.51 3.83 8.78
C GLU A 380 23.65 3.18 9.57
N ILE A 381 23.43 1.95 10.01
CA ILE A 381 24.37 1.22 10.87
C ILE A 381 25.55 0.70 10.06
N GLY A 382 26.76 0.98 10.54
CA GLY A 382 28.00 0.51 9.96
C GLY A 382 28.20 -0.99 10.21
N GLY A 383 28.71 -1.70 9.20
CA GLY A 383 29.25 -3.05 9.37
C GLY A 383 28.19 -4.13 9.60
N LEU A 384 26.91 -3.83 9.38
CA LEU A 384 25.83 -4.80 9.53
C LEU A 384 25.49 -5.47 8.19
N PRO A 385 25.93 -6.73 7.95
CA PRO A 385 25.69 -7.41 6.69
C PRO A 385 24.21 -7.78 6.53
N ASN A 386 23.81 -8.08 5.29
CA ASN A 386 22.53 -8.75 5.04
C ASN A 386 22.58 -10.15 5.66
N ALA A 387 21.54 -10.49 6.41
CA ALA A 387 21.32 -11.85 6.90
C ALA A 387 20.67 -12.68 5.79
N ASN A 388 20.98 -13.97 5.77
CA ASN A 388 20.19 -14.92 4.99
C ASN A 388 18.74 -14.89 5.49
N ARG A 389 17.79 -15.05 4.57
CA ARG A 389 16.37 -15.03 4.85
C ARG A 389 15.78 -16.40 4.50
N PRO A 390 15.88 -17.40 5.38
CA PRO A 390 15.23 -18.68 5.17
C PRO A 390 13.72 -18.50 5.08
N VAL A 391 13.05 -19.40 4.37
CA VAL A 391 11.58 -19.47 4.33
C VAL A 391 11.14 -20.60 5.25
N PHE A 392 10.22 -20.32 6.15
CA PHE A 392 9.69 -21.31 7.09
C PHE A 392 8.29 -21.79 6.70
N ASP A 393 7.98 -23.00 7.11
CA ASP A 393 6.63 -23.55 7.06
C ASP A 393 5.68 -22.67 7.89
N GLY A 394 4.54 -22.30 7.31
CA GLY A 394 3.55 -21.41 7.95
C GLY A 394 3.92 -19.93 7.93
N GLU A 395 4.99 -19.57 7.22
CA GLU A 395 5.42 -18.19 7.06
C GLU A 395 4.53 -17.44 6.08
N VAL A 396 4.23 -16.18 6.43
CA VAL A 396 3.47 -15.25 5.59
C VAL A 396 4.30 -14.03 5.23
N ASP A 397 4.17 -13.55 4.01
CA ASP A 397 4.47 -12.15 3.68
C ASP A 397 3.19 -11.35 3.91
N ALA A 398 3.13 -10.65 5.03
CA ALA A 398 1.96 -9.89 5.45
C ALA A 398 2.03 -8.45 4.97
N THR A 399 0.92 -7.93 4.44
CA THR A 399 0.76 -6.52 4.10
C THR A 399 0.03 -5.80 5.23
N LEU A 400 0.66 -4.76 5.79
CA LEU A 400 0.07 -3.93 6.84
C LEU A 400 -0.94 -2.93 6.28
N VAL A 401 -1.94 -2.58 7.09
CA VAL A 401 -2.76 -1.39 6.88
C VAL A 401 -1.85 -0.16 6.88
N GLY A 402 -1.94 0.65 5.83
CA GLY A 402 -1.05 1.79 5.61
C GLY A 402 0.22 1.49 4.78
N GLY A 403 0.40 0.24 4.35
CA GLY A 403 1.57 -0.18 3.61
C GLY A 403 2.75 -0.55 4.51
N GLY A 404 3.70 -1.28 3.93
CA GLY A 404 4.72 -2.02 4.69
C GLY A 404 4.50 -3.52 4.56
N ASN A 405 5.59 -4.28 4.64
CA ASN A 405 5.57 -5.72 4.53
C ASN A 405 6.39 -6.33 5.66
N LEU A 406 5.79 -7.30 6.33
CA LEU A 406 6.39 -8.04 7.42
C LEU A 406 6.35 -9.51 7.07
N ARG A 407 7.41 -10.22 7.44
CA ARG A 407 7.43 -11.67 7.36
C ARG A 407 7.47 -12.26 8.76
N PHE A 408 6.59 -13.23 8.99
CA PHE A 408 6.51 -13.96 10.25
C PHE A 408 5.82 -15.30 10.03
N ARG A 409 6.10 -16.26 10.91
CA ARG A 409 5.33 -17.51 10.98
C ARG A 409 4.06 -17.28 11.75
N VAL A 410 2.92 -17.63 11.17
CA VAL A 410 1.64 -17.65 11.87
C VAL A 410 1.56 -18.97 12.64
N ASP A 411 1.41 -18.91 13.95
CA ASP A 411 1.14 -20.10 14.75
C ASP A 411 -0.38 -20.29 14.89
N THR A 412 -1.09 -19.22 15.29
CA THR A 412 -2.56 -19.20 15.39
C THR A 412 -3.16 -17.84 15.03
N ILE A 413 -4.38 -17.86 14.49
CA ILE A 413 -5.26 -16.69 14.40
C ILE A 413 -6.56 -17.07 15.10
N ASP A 414 -6.91 -16.33 16.15
CA ASP A 414 -8.14 -16.52 16.91
C ASP A 414 -8.85 -15.16 17.04
N GLY A 415 -9.99 -15.03 16.36
CA GLY A 415 -10.71 -13.77 16.28
C GLY A 415 -9.84 -12.64 15.70
N ASN A 416 -9.53 -11.62 16.49
CA ASN A 416 -8.73 -10.46 16.07
C ASN A 416 -7.26 -10.53 16.49
N GLN A 417 -6.78 -11.66 17.02
CA GLN A 417 -5.39 -11.83 17.45
C GLN A 417 -4.67 -12.81 16.53
N ILE A 418 -3.43 -12.48 16.20
CA ILE A 418 -2.47 -13.37 15.56
C ILE A 418 -1.39 -13.68 16.60
N LYS A 419 -1.18 -14.96 16.92
CA LYS A 419 0.07 -15.39 17.58
C LYS A 419 1.04 -15.81 16.49
N ALA A 420 2.19 -15.19 16.48
CA ALA A 420 3.19 -15.39 15.46
C ALA A 420 4.60 -15.42 16.05
N SER A 421 5.57 -15.75 15.22
CA SER A 421 6.98 -15.64 15.54
C SER A 421 7.80 -15.11 14.37
N SER A 422 8.84 -14.35 14.68
CA SER A 422 9.88 -13.93 13.73
C SER A 422 11.24 -14.39 14.20
N GLU A 423 12.12 -14.70 13.26
CA GLU A 423 13.53 -15.00 13.55
C GLU A 423 14.28 -13.80 14.15
N ILE A 424 13.75 -12.58 13.99
CA ILE A 424 14.40 -11.35 14.49
C ILE A 424 13.96 -11.01 15.90
N TYR A 425 12.66 -10.97 16.15
CA TYR A 425 12.08 -10.45 17.40
C TYR A 425 11.32 -11.52 18.20
N GLY A 426 11.38 -12.79 17.77
CA GLY A 426 10.81 -13.92 18.51
C GLY A 426 9.28 -13.95 18.46
N PRO A 427 8.64 -14.58 19.47
CA PRO A 427 7.19 -14.64 19.58
C PRO A 427 6.55 -13.26 19.73
N VAL A 428 5.46 -13.03 19.01
CA VAL A 428 4.73 -11.75 19.00
C VAL A 428 3.22 -12.00 18.92
N ASN A 429 2.45 -11.18 19.62
CA ASN A 429 1.01 -11.13 19.46
C ASN A 429 0.65 -9.88 18.65
N MET A 430 -0.16 -10.04 17.61
CA MET A 430 -0.50 -8.96 16.69
C MET A 430 -2.00 -8.83 16.51
N GLN A 431 -2.45 -7.63 16.17
CA GLN A 431 -3.84 -7.32 15.89
C GLN A 431 -4.16 -7.62 14.42
N LEU A 432 -4.97 -8.65 14.15
CA LEU A 432 -5.42 -9.00 12.79
C LEU A 432 -5.99 -7.80 12.01
N PRO A 433 -6.76 -6.86 12.61
CA PRO A 433 -7.25 -5.67 11.91
C PRO A 433 -6.18 -4.71 11.38
N MET A 434 -4.90 -4.91 11.73
CA MET A 434 -3.77 -4.11 11.24
C MET A 434 -3.14 -4.69 9.97
N PHE A 435 -3.71 -5.76 9.42
CA PHE A 435 -3.26 -6.41 8.20
C PHE A 435 -4.34 -6.37 7.12
N GLU A 436 -3.92 -6.23 5.88
CA GLU A 436 -4.77 -6.26 4.69
C GLU A 436 -4.70 -7.62 3.99
N ARG A 437 -3.54 -8.27 4.07
CA ARG A 437 -3.25 -9.51 3.34
C ARG A 437 -2.21 -10.34 4.07
N LEU A 438 -2.39 -11.65 4.01
CA LEU A 438 -1.42 -12.66 4.43
C LEU A 438 -1.13 -13.58 3.24
N ASP A 439 0.02 -13.41 2.58
CA ASP A 439 0.49 -14.28 1.49
C ASP A 439 1.32 -15.43 2.07
N PHE A 440 0.79 -16.66 2.09
CA PHE A 440 1.47 -17.83 2.64
C PHE A 440 2.60 -18.31 1.71
N GLN A 441 3.81 -18.38 2.26
CA GLN A 441 5.00 -18.74 1.51
C GLN A 441 5.02 -20.24 1.19
N ARG A 442 5.54 -20.56 0.01
CA ARG A 442 5.80 -21.95 -0.39
C ARG A 442 7.22 -22.31 -0.01
N VAL A 443 7.37 -23.23 0.93
CA VAL A 443 8.65 -23.90 1.14
C VAL A 443 8.85 -24.88 0.00
N ALA A 444 9.89 -24.68 -0.82
CA ALA A 444 10.26 -25.66 -1.81
C ALA A 444 10.65 -26.96 -1.08
N PRO A 445 10.18 -28.14 -1.52
CA PRO A 445 10.62 -29.39 -0.92
C PRO A 445 12.15 -29.46 -1.02
N ALA A 446 12.81 -29.84 0.08
CA ALA A 446 14.25 -30.06 0.07
C ALA A 446 14.58 -31.03 -1.08
N GLU A 447 15.52 -30.66 -1.94
CA GLU A 447 16.06 -31.59 -2.93
C GLU A 447 16.63 -32.78 -2.14
N THR A 448 15.96 -33.93 -2.25
CA THR A 448 16.45 -35.19 -1.68
C THR A 448 17.81 -35.46 -2.33
N PRO A 449 18.88 -35.69 -1.55
CA PRO A 449 20.24 -35.88 -2.08
C PRO A 449 20.39 -37.09 -3.00
#